data_AF-A0A7Y5ZCY2-F1
#
_entry.id   AF-A0A7Y5ZCY2-F1
#
_cell.length_a   1.000
_cell.length_b   1.000
_cell.length_c   1.000
_cell.angle_alpha   90.00
_cell.angle_beta   90.00
_cell.angle_gamma   90.00
#
_symmetry.space_group_name_H-M   'P 1'
#
loop_
_entity.id
_entity.type
_entity.pdbx_description
1 polymer ?
#
loop_
_entity_poly.entity_id
_entity_poly.type
_entity_poly.pdbx_seq_one_letter_code
_entity_poly.pdbx_strand_id
1 'polypeptide(L)' 'MLLLGCSGLAAFLPTAVHAEGFVDDAKATLTLRNAYFNRNFINSNNAQGKAEEWTQNFILDAKSGFTQGPVGFGM' A
#
# COMPACT_ATOMS: atom_id res chain seq x y z
N MET A 1 -1.87 -16.86 54.88
CA MET A 1 -3.04 -17.20 54.05
C MET A 1 -3.47 -15.94 53.32
N LEU A 2 -3.31 -15.92 51.98
CA LEU A 2 -3.88 -14.98 50.99
C LEU A 2 -3.65 -13.47 51.25
N LEU A 3 -2.84 -12.74 50.48
CA LEU A 3 -3.17 -12.31 49.11
C LEU A 3 -1.88 -12.05 48.30
N LEU A 4 -1.41 -13.06 47.59
CA LEU A 4 -0.64 -12.89 46.35
C LEU A 4 -1.67 -12.62 45.26
N GLY A 5 -1.94 -11.37 44.92
CA GLY A 5 -3.00 -11.08 43.96
C GLY A 5 -2.98 -9.65 43.51
N CYS A 6 -2.05 -9.32 42.59
CA CYS A 6 -2.19 -8.29 41.54
C CYS A 6 -0.90 -8.08 40.72
N SER A 7 -0.05 -9.10 40.53
CA SER A 7 1.17 -8.97 39.70
C SER A 7 1.04 -9.58 38.30
N GLY A 8 -0.13 -10.12 37.93
CA GLY A 8 -0.29 -11.00 36.77
C GLY A 8 -0.79 -10.36 35.48
N LEU A 9 -1.16 -9.07 35.46
CA LEU A 9 -1.84 -8.45 34.32
C LEU A 9 -1.09 -7.26 33.69
N ALA A 10 0.22 -7.18 33.89
CA ALA A 10 1.10 -6.22 33.19
C ALA A 10 2.00 -6.88 32.12
N ALA A 11 1.96 -8.21 31.98
CA ALA A 11 2.89 -8.97 31.13
C ALA A 11 2.42 -9.16 29.68
N PHE A 12 1.30 -8.55 29.26
CA PHE A 12 0.80 -8.58 27.87
C PHE A 12 0.71 -7.19 27.26
N LEU A 13 1.56 -6.25 27.67
CA LEU A 13 1.88 -5.16 26.75
C LEU A 13 2.61 -5.80 25.57
N PRO A 14 2.10 -5.70 24.33
CA PRO A 14 2.87 -6.14 23.19
C PRO A 14 4.14 -5.29 23.23
N THR A 15 5.26 -5.90 23.61
CA THR A 15 6.56 -5.29 23.43
C THR A 15 6.59 -4.95 21.96
N ALA A 16 6.70 -3.67 21.61
CA ALA A 16 6.84 -3.26 20.23
C ALA A 16 8.08 -3.96 19.69
N VAL A 17 7.90 -5.13 19.08
CA VAL A 17 8.88 -5.73 18.18
C VAL A 17 8.94 -4.71 17.07
N HIS A 18 9.92 -3.82 17.18
CA HIS A 18 10.29 -2.96 16.08
C HIS A 18 10.57 -3.92 14.93
N ALA A 19 9.71 -3.88 13.91
CA ALA A 19 9.91 -4.60 12.67
C ALA A 19 11.05 -3.89 11.93
N GLU A 20 12.24 -4.00 12.50
CA GLU A 20 13.47 -3.42 11.98
C GLU A 20 13.65 -3.94 10.56
N GLY A 21 13.82 -3.02 9.61
CA GLY A 21 13.83 -3.28 8.17
C GLY A 21 12.46 -3.23 7.48
N PHE A 22 11.34 -3.55 8.13
CA PHE A 22 10.02 -3.51 7.48
C PHE A 22 9.56 -2.08 7.18
N VAL A 23 9.72 -1.18 8.17
CA VAL A 23 9.40 0.25 8.01
C VAL A 23 10.62 1.02 7.52
N ASP A 24 11.82 0.65 7.99
CA ASP A 24 13.04 1.39 7.72
C ASP A 24 13.40 1.38 6.22
N ASP A 25 13.14 0.26 5.53
CA ASP A 25 13.36 0.13 4.09
C ASP A 25 12.07 0.31 3.27
N ALA A 26 10.98 0.78 3.89
CA ALA A 26 9.72 1.02 3.19
C ALA A 26 9.85 2.16 2.18
N LYS A 27 9.22 2.00 1.02
CA LYS A 27 9.16 3.02 -0.04
C LYS A 27 7.74 3.21 -0.51
N ALA A 28 7.31 4.46 -0.54
CA ALA A 28 6.02 4.85 -1.11
C ALA A 28 6.23 5.88 -2.21
N THR A 29 5.61 5.63 -3.37
CA THR A 29 5.60 6.54 -4.51
C THR A 29 4.16 6.89 -4.86
N LEU A 30 3.84 8.18 -4.86
CA LEU A 30 2.57 8.69 -5.37
C LEU A 30 2.77 9.24 -6.77
N THR A 31 2.18 8.58 -7.75
CA THR A 31 2.18 9.06 -9.15
C THR A 31 0.89 9.81 -9.43
N LEU A 32 1.03 11.10 -9.72
CA LEU A 32 -0.04 11.93 -10.25
C LEU A 32 0.05 11.91 -11.78
N ARG A 33 -0.95 11.31 -12.43
CA ARG A 33 -1.00 11.20 -13.89
C ARG A 33 -2.23 11.90 -14.41
N ASN A 34 -2.02 12.95 -15.19
CA ASN A 34 -3.07 13.53 -16.01
C ASN A 34 -2.93 12.96 -17.43
N ALA A 35 -3.99 12.37 -17.97
CA ALA A 35 -3.99 11.80 -19.31
C ALA A 35 -5.20 12.27 -20.09
N TYR A 36 -4.94 12.85 -21.26
CA TYR A 36 -5.96 13.17 -22.25
C TYR A 36 -5.87 12.16 -23.38
N PHE A 37 -6.97 11.47 -23.67
CA PHE A 37 -7.06 10.44 -24.68
C PHE A 37 -8.07 10.89 -25.74
N ASN A 38 -7.60 11.06 -26.98
CA ASN A 38 -8.46 11.37 -28.11
C ASN A 38 -8.20 10.35 -29.22
N ARG A 39 -9.25 9.66 -29.63
CA ARG A 39 -9.23 8.63 -30.65
C ARG A 39 -10.36 8.89 -31.64
N ASN A 40 -9.97 9.18 -32.88
CA ASN A 40 -10.88 9.32 -34.00
C ASN A 40 -11.02 7.98 -34.73
N PHE A 41 -12.25 7.49 -34.90
CA PHE A 41 -12.52 6.26 -35.63
C PHE A 41 -12.81 6.59 -37.09
N ILE A 42 -11.86 6.26 -37.96
CA ILE A 42 -11.91 6.56 -39.41
C ILE A 42 -12.70 5.54 -40.24
N ASN A 43 -13.10 4.41 -39.65
CA ASN A 43 -13.89 3.39 -40.34
C ASN A 43 -15.38 3.65 -40.12
N SER A 44 -16.11 3.87 -41.23
CA SER A 44 -17.54 4.19 -41.28
C SER A 44 -18.47 3.07 -40.80
N ASN A 45 -17.97 1.83 -40.68
CA ASN A 45 -18.72 0.71 -40.10
C ASN A 45 -18.63 0.65 -38.56
N ASN A 46 -17.83 1.49 -37.90
CA ASN A 46 -17.86 1.59 -36.44
C ASN A 46 -19.08 2.39 -35.99
N ALA A 47 -19.79 1.85 -34.98
CA ALA A 47 -20.92 2.54 -34.37
C ALA A 47 -20.52 3.84 -33.64
N GLN A 48 -19.25 3.95 -33.22
CA GLN A 48 -18.71 5.11 -32.52
C GLN A 48 -17.66 5.81 -33.39
N GLY A 49 -17.89 7.08 -33.72
CA GLY A 49 -17.00 7.87 -34.59
C GLY A 49 -15.83 8.56 -33.87
N LYS A 50 -15.96 8.81 -32.57
CA LYS A 50 -14.88 9.38 -31.74
C LYS A 50 -14.94 8.88 -30.30
N ALA A 51 -13.79 8.75 -29.66
CA ALA A 51 -13.64 8.53 -28.22
C ALA A 51 -12.70 9.60 -27.67
N GLU A 52 -13.20 10.40 -26.74
CA GLU A 52 -12.43 11.46 -26.08
C GLU A 52 -12.65 11.35 -24.58
N GLU A 53 -11.55 11.22 -23.84
CA GLU A 53 -11.56 11.04 -22.40
C GLU A 53 -10.44 11.86 -21.77
N TRP A 54 -10.74 12.48 -20.63
CA TRP A 54 -9.74 13.16 -19.81
C TRP A 54 -9.77 12.57 -18.41
N THR A 55 -8.64 12.01 -17.98
CA THR A 55 -8.53 11.33 -16.70
C THR A 55 -7.41 11.92 -15.86
N GLN A 56 -7.71 12.13 -14.58
CA GLN A 56 -6.73 12.42 -13.54
C GLN A 56 -6.62 11.17 -12.66
N ASN A 57 -5.45 10.56 -12.63
CA ASN A 57 -5.19 9.35 -11.87
C ASN A 57 -4.22 9.65 -10.72
N PHE A 58 -4.51 9.04 -9.58
CA PHE A 58 -3.67 9.04 -8.39
C PHE A 58 -3.29 7.58 -8.12
N ILE A 59 -2.03 7.23 -8.37
CA ILE A 59 -1.55 5.86 -8.21
C ILE A 59 -0.58 5.84 -7.05
N LEU A 60 -0.97 5.18 -5.96
CA LEU A 60 -0.12 4.95 -4.80
C LEU A 60 0.52 3.57 -4.92
N ASP A 61 1.84 3.54 -5.06
CA ASP A 61 2.65 2.32 -4.96
C ASP A 61 3.41 2.38 -3.64
N ALA A 62 3.00 1.58 -2.67
CA ALA A 62 3.64 1.49 -1.35
C ALA A 62 4.14 0.08 -1.13
N LYS A 63 5.43 -0.03 -0.79
CA LYS A 63 6.12 -1.30 -0.55
C LYS A 63 6.81 -1.22 0.80
N SER A 64 6.62 -2.23 1.63
CA SER A 64 7.41 -2.38 2.84
C SER A 64 8.80 -2.92 2.51
N GLY A 65 9.73 -2.76 3.45
CA GLY A 65 10.90 -3.61 3.49
C GLY A 65 10.57 -5.01 4.02
N PHE A 66 11.60 -5.79 4.33
CA PHE A 66 11.44 -7.11 4.93
C PHE A 66 11.77 -7.07 6.42
N THR A 67 11.02 -7.79 7.23
CA THR A 67 11.35 -7.97 8.66
C THR A 67 12.69 -8.69 8.82
N GLN A 68 13.50 -8.29 9.81
CA GLN A 68 14.72 -9.03 10.16
C GLN A 68 14.44 -10.48 10.61
N GLY A 69 15.32 -11.39 10.21
CA GLY A 69 15.27 -12.80 10.56
C GLY A 69 15.65 -13.71 9.38
N PRO A 70 15.81 -15.01 9.62
CA PRO A 70 16.14 -15.98 8.56
C PRO A 70 15.06 -16.08 7.47
N VAL A 71 13.83 -15.66 7.76
CA VAL A 71 12.73 -15.49 6.80
C VAL A 71 12.09 -14.14 7.05
N GLY A 72 12.20 -13.23 6.08
CA GLY A 72 11.64 -11.88 6.16
C GLY A 72 10.26 -11.79 5.51
N PHE A 73 9.32 -11.12 6.18
CA PHE A 73 7.99 -10.81 5.67
C PHE A 73 7.96 -9.39 5.07
N GLY A 74 7.31 -9.20 3.93
CA GLY A 74 7.14 -7.92 3.23
C GLY A 74 5.82 -7.84 2.47
N MET A 75 5.39 -6.64 2.08
CA MET A 75 4.12 -6.31 1.41
C MET A 75 4.29 -5.23 0.34
#